data_AF-I0IF16-F1
#
_entry.id   AF-I0IF16-F1
#
_cell.length_a   1.000
_cell.length_b   1.000
_cell.length_c   1.000
_cell.angle_alpha   90.00
_cell.angle_beta   90.00
_cell.angle_gamma   90.00
#
_symmetry.space_group_name_H-M   'P 1'
#
loop_
_entity.id
_entity.type
_entity.pdbx_description
1 polymer ?
#
loop_
_entity_poly.entity_id
_entity_poly.type
_entity_poly.pdbx_seq_one_letter_code
_entity_poly.pdbx_strand_id
1 'polypeptide(L)'
;MKAELLQGARLAKDPERDLERMRSLFALYPSHPFDEPVAEQWARVNAPLRRAGTPIGPFDAAIAATALVHGCTVVTHNWKHFDLVPGLAVEDWEAEEAA
;
A
#
# COMPACT_ATOMS: atom_id res chain seq x y z
N MET A 1 2.67 -0.55 -3.64
CA MET A 1 3.54 -1.62 -3.07
C MET A 1 4.92 -1.59 -3.74
N LYS A 2 6.03 -1.96 -3.07
CA LYS A 2 7.40 -1.90 -3.68
C LYS A 2 7.47 -2.64 -5.02
N ALA A 3 6.74 -3.75 -5.13
CA ALA A 3 6.63 -4.53 -6.37
C ALA A 3 6.10 -3.72 -7.56
N GLU A 4 5.06 -2.90 -7.36
CA GLU A 4 4.45 -2.09 -8.44
C GLU A 4 5.39 -1.00 -8.94
N LEU A 5 6.15 -0.37 -8.03
CA LEU A 5 7.18 0.61 -8.39
C LEU A 5 8.31 -0.02 -9.23
N LEU A 6 8.77 -1.21 -8.84
CA LEU A 6 9.77 -1.96 -9.61
C LEU A 6 9.23 -2.41 -10.97
N GLN A 7 7.97 -2.85 -11.04
CA GLN A 7 7.33 -3.20 -12.30
C GLN A 7 7.26 -1.99 -13.24
N GLY A 8 6.79 -0.84 -12.73
CA GLY A 8 6.74 0.41 -13.48
C GLY A 8 8.11 0.82 -14.03
N ALA A 9 9.15 0.79 -13.19
CA ALA A 9 10.52 1.07 -13.61
C ALA A 9 11.01 0.13 -14.71
N ARG A 10 10.65 -1.17 -14.66
CA ARG A 10 11.02 -2.15 -15.70
C ARG A 10 10.29 -1.94 -17.03
N LEU A 11 9.09 -1.38 -16.99
CA LEU A 11 8.29 -1.08 -18.18
C LEU A 11 8.59 0.31 -18.76
N ALA A 12 9.42 1.11 -18.09
CA ALA A 12 9.76 2.46 -18.51
C ALA A 12 10.54 2.49 -19.83
N LYS A 13 10.58 3.67 -20.45
CA LYS A 13 11.37 3.91 -21.67
C LYS A 13 12.87 3.70 -21.45
N ASP A 14 13.35 3.96 -20.24
CA ASP A 14 14.75 3.78 -19.82
C ASP A 14 14.79 3.05 -18.46
N PRO A 15 14.74 1.69 -18.49
CA PRO A 15 14.64 0.90 -17.27
C PRO A 15 15.83 1.05 -16.31
N GLU A 16 17.05 1.24 -16.82
CA GLU A 16 18.23 1.35 -15.96
C GLU A 16 18.19 2.64 -15.13
N ARG A 17 17.85 3.76 -15.78
CA ARG A 17 17.69 5.04 -15.10
C ARG A 17 16.58 5.00 -14.05
N ASP A 18 15.43 4.42 -14.37
CA ASP A 18 14.30 4.38 -13.44
C ASP A 18 14.53 3.37 -12.30
N LEU A 19 15.22 2.25 -12.54
CA LEU A 19 15.64 1.34 -11.47
C LEU A 19 16.63 1.99 -10.51
N GLU A 20 17.54 2.86 -11.00
CA GLU A 20 18.45 3.62 -10.14
C GLU A 20 17.71 4.62 -9.25
N ARG A 21 16.68 5.28 -9.80
CA ARG A 21 15.78 6.13 -9.00
C ARG A 21 15.05 5.34 -7.93
N MET A 22 14.55 4.15 -8.26
CA MET A 22 13.91 3.28 -7.28
C MET A 22 14.88 2.83 -6.19
N ARG A 23 16.13 2.49 -6.54
CA ARG A 23 17.18 2.17 -5.55
C ARG A 23 17.42 3.32 -4.58
N SER A 24 17.55 4.55 -5.09
CA SER A 24 17.71 5.76 -4.27
C SER A 24 16.52 5.98 -3.33
N LEU A 25 15.29 5.82 -3.84
CA LEU A 25 14.07 5.96 -3.04
C LEU A 25 14.00 4.93 -1.91
N PHE A 26 14.29 3.66 -2.20
CA PHE A 26 14.21 2.58 -1.21
C PHE A 26 15.33 2.63 -0.17
N ALA A 27 16.42 3.34 -0.45
CA ALA A 27 17.46 3.61 0.54
C ALA A 27 16.99 4.65 1.59
N LEU A 28 16.16 5.62 1.18
CA LEU A 28 15.60 6.64 2.07
C LEU A 28 14.38 6.12 2.85
N TYR A 29 13.56 5.30 2.19
CA TYR A 29 12.32 4.76 2.75
C TYR A 29 12.34 3.23 2.71
N PRO A 30 12.88 2.58 3.75
CA PRO A 30 12.86 1.13 3.87
C PRO A 30 11.42 0.60 3.87
N SER A 31 11.21 -0.55 3.24
CA SER A 31 9.90 -1.21 3.19
C SER A 31 9.81 -2.30 4.25
N HIS A 32 8.66 -2.42 4.91
CA HIS A 32 8.30 -3.62 5.65
C HIS A 32 8.12 -4.82 4.68
N PRO A 33 8.59 -6.02 5.06
CA PRO A 33 8.37 -7.23 4.27
C PRO A 33 6.91 -7.66 4.33
N PHE A 34 6.46 -8.37 3.30
CA PHE A 34 5.23 -9.15 3.38
C PHE A 34 5.57 -10.53 3.95
N ASP A 35 5.54 -10.64 5.27
CA ASP A 35 5.87 -11.84 6.02
C ASP A 35 4.60 -12.54 6.56
N GLU A 36 4.75 -13.56 7.40
CA GLU A 36 3.65 -14.36 7.91
C GLU A 36 2.60 -13.54 8.70
N PRO A 37 2.98 -12.66 9.65
CA PRO A 37 2.04 -11.74 10.30
C PRO A 37 1.22 -10.90 9.30
N VAL A 38 1.90 -10.33 8.29
CA VAL A 38 1.23 -9.54 7.26
C VAL A 38 0.30 -10.40 6.40
N ALA A 39 0.70 -11.64 6.08
CA ALA A 39 -0.12 -12.58 5.33
C ALA A 39 -1.40 -12.98 6.08
N GLU A 40 -1.30 -13.25 7.39
CA GLU A 40 -2.46 -13.53 8.23
C GLU A 40 -3.41 -12.31 8.30
N GLN A 41 -2.85 -11.13 8.53
CA GLN A 41 -3.65 -9.91 8.59
C GLN A 41 -4.30 -9.58 7.24
N TRP A 42 -3.61 -9.86 6.13
CA TRP A 42 -4.16 -9.72 4.79
C TRP A 42 -5.40 -10.59 4.60
N ALA A 43 -5.36 -11.86 5.03
CA ALA A 43 -6.52 -12.73 4.95
C ALA A 43 -7.69 -12.20 5.81
N ARG A 44 -7.41 -11.68 7.00
CA ARG A 44 -8.41 -11.07 7.90
C ARG A 44 -9.07 -9.84 7.29
N VAL A 45 -8.32 -9.01 6.57
CA VAL A 45 -8.85 -7.84 5.85
C VAL A 45 -9.64 -8.25 4.61
N ASN A 46 -9.07 -9.14 3.79
CA ASN A 46 -9.59 -9.38 2.44
C ASN A 46 -10.79 -10.33 2.40
N ALA A 47 -10.87 -11.32 3.30
CA ALA A 47 -11.95 -12.30 3.28
C ALA A 47 -13.35 -11.69 3.55
N PRO A 48 -13.54 -10.79 4.54
CA PRO A 48 -14.81 -10.11 4.74
C PRO A 48 -15.21 -9.22 3.56
N LEU A 49 -14.27 -8.43 3.02
CA LEU A 49 -14.51 -7.53 1.88
C LEU A 49 -14.93 -8.29 0.63
N ARG A 50 -14.27 -9.42 0.34
CA ARG A 50 -14.66 -10.32 -0.75
C ARG A 50 -16.05 -10.91 -0.54
N ARG A 51 -16.37 -11.35 0.68
CA ARG A 51 -17.70 -11.88 1.02
C ARG A 51 -18.80 -10.83 0.90
N ALA A 52 -18.48 -9.57 1.21
CA ALA A 52 -19.41 -8.44 1.13
C ALA A 52 -19.60 -7.90 -0.30
N GLY A 53 -18.86 -8.40 -1.30
CA GLY A 53 -18.94 -7.90 -2.67
C GLY A 53 -18.23 -6.56 -2.89
N THR A 54 -17.40 -6.12 -1.94
CA THR A 54 -16.64 -4.87 -1.99
C THR A 54 -15.12 -5.13 -1.90
N PRO A 55 -14.55 -5.99 -2.77
CA PRO A 55 -13.13 -6.29 -2.70
C PRO A 55 -12.29 -5.04 -3.02
N ILE A 56 -11.25 -4.82 -2.22
CA ILE A 56 -10.19 -3.87 -2.57
C ILE A 56 -9.10 -4.59 -3.38
N GLY A 57 -8.26 -3.82 -4.07
CA GLY A 57 -7.16 -4.35 -4.86
C GLY A 57 -6.24 -5.25 -4.03
N PRO A 58 -5.63 -6.32 -4.61
CA PRO A 58 -4.79 -7.24 -3.84
C PRO A 58 -3.57 -6.55 -3.21
N PHE A 59 -2.99 -5.55 -3.89
CA PHE A 59 -1.90 -4.73 -3.36
C PHE A 59 -2.39 -3.71 -2.34
N ASP A 60 -3.56 -3.09 -2.52
CA ASP A 60 -4.18 -2.22 -1.51
C ASP A 60 -4.42 -2.98 -0.20
N ALA A 61 -4.95 -4.20 -0.29
CA ALA A 61 -5.12 -5.06 0.88
C ALA A 61 -3.78 -5.42 1.53
N ALA A 62 -2.71 -5.62 0.75
CA ALA A 62 -1.37 -5.88 1.30
C ALA A 62 -0.80 -4.66 2.03
N ILE A 63 -1.02 -3.46 1.49
CA ILE A 63 -0.64 -2.20 2.13
C ILE A 63 -1.41 -2.03 3.44
N ALA A 64 -2.74 -2.21 3.41
CA ALA A 64 -3.61 -2.11 4.59
C ALA A 64 -3.20 -3.12 5.68
N ALA A 65 -2.96 -4.37 5.32
CA ALA A 65 -2.52 -5.41 6.24
C ALA A 65 -1.16 -5.09 6.88
N THR A 66 -0.20 -4.63 6.07
CA THR A 66 1.12 -4.22 6.55
C THR A 66 1.00 -3.08 7.56
N ALA A 67 0.19 -2.07 7.25
CA ALA A 67 -0.04 -0.93 8.12
C ALA A 67 -0.69 -1.34 9.45
N LEU A 68 -1.69 -2.23 9.43
CA LEU A 68 -2.32 -2.75 10.65
C LEU A 68 -1.36 -3.55 11.53
N VAL A 69 -0.50 -4.39 10.94
CA VAL A 69 0.49 -5.18 11.70
C VAL A 69 1.52 -4.28 12.38
N HIS A 70 1.94 -3.20 11.73
CA HIS A 70 2.99 -2.31 12.22
C HIS A 70 2.47 -1.03 12.90
N GLY A 71 1.16 -0.84 13.00
CA GLY A 71 0.56 0.36 13.59
C GLY A 71 0.85 1.64 12.81
N CYS A 72 0.95 1.55 11.48
CA CYS A 72 1.24 2.69 10.60
C CYS A 72 -0.04 3.35 10.07
N THR A 73 0.08 4.63 9.70
CA THR A 73 -0.94 5.35 8.92
C THR A 73 -0.67 5.15 7.42
N VAL A 74 -1.73 4.86 6.65
CA VAL A 74 -1.66 4.82 5.19
C VAL A 74 -1.90 6.22 4.64
N VAL A 75 -0.92 6.76 3.92
CA VAL A 75 -1.05 8.03 3.20
C VAL A 75 -1.46 7.76 1.76
N THR A 76 -2.61 8.28 1.32
CA THR A 76 -3.16 7.98 -0.01
C THR A 76 -4.24 8.97 -0.47
N HIS A 77 -4.26 9.28 -1.76
CA HIS A 77 -5.37 10.00 -2.41
C HIS A 77 -6.56 9.09 -2.75
N ASN A 78 -6.40 7.77 -2.62
CA ASN A 78 -7.46 6.79 -2.83
C ASN A 78 -8.09 6.33 -1.50
N TRP A 79 -8.31 7.27 -0.58
CA TRP A 79 -8.72 6.98 0.80
C TRP A 79 -10.01 6.14 0.88
N LYS A 80 -10.94 6.29 -0.07
CA LYS A 80 -12.23 5.57 -0.10
C LYS A 80 -12.08 4.05 -0.12
N HIS A 81 -11.03 3.51 -0.75
CA HIS A 81 -10.78 2.07 -0.73
C HIS A 81 -10.32 1.61 0.65
N PHE A 82 -9.50 2.41 1.32
CA PHE A 82 -8.91 2.08 2.61
C PHE A 82 -9.87 2.30 3.78
N ASP A 83 -10.85 3.19 3.62
CA ASP A 83 -11.93 3.43 4.60
C ASP A 83 -12.82 2.19 4.85
N LEU A 84 -12.83 1.25 3.90
CA LEU A 84 -13.50 -0.05 4.05
C LEU A 84 -12.77 -1.00 5.01
N VAL A 85 -11.56 -0.69 5.46
CA VAL A 85 -10.73 -1.55 6.31
C VAL A 85 -10.84 -1.10 7.77
N PRO A 86 -11.52 -1.87 8.64
CA PRO A 86 -11.69 -1.47 10.04
C PRO A 86 -10.37 -1.34 10.80
N GLY A 87 -10.22 -0.24 11.53
CA GLY A 87 -9.05 0.03 12.38
C GLY A 87 -7.82 0.56 11.64
N LEU A 88 -7.91 0.80 10.33
CA LEU A 88 -6.83 1.38 9.56
C LEU A 88 -6.83 2.92 9.69
N ALA A 89 -5.70 3.50 10.08
CA ALA A 89 -5.50 4.95 10.03
C ALA A 89 -5.15 5.37 8.59
N VAL A 90 -5.84 6.39 8.08
CA VAL A 90 -5.66 6.89 6.71
C VAL A 90 -5.55 8.41 6.72
N GLU A 91 -4.57 8.93 5.99
CA GLU A 91 -4.39 10.37 5.77
C GLU A 91 -4.33 10.66 4.26
N ASP A 92 -4.89 11.80 3.85
CA ASP A 92 -4.74 12.36 2.52
C ASP A 92 -3.98 13.68 2.64
N TRP A 93 -2.73 13.71 2.15
CA TRP A 93 -1.86 14.90 2.25
C TRP A 93 -2.06 15.90 1.10
N GLU A 94 -2.89 15.59 0.10
CA GLU A 94 -3.31 16.56 -0.92
C GLU A 94 -4.74 17.07 -0.69
N ALA A 95 -5.43 16.59 0.35
CA ALA A 95 -6.68 17.20 0.77
C ALA A 95 -6.40 18.66 1.16
N GLU A 96 -7.06 19.61 0.48
CA GLU A 96 -7.01 21.02 0.89
C GLU A 96 -7.43 21.09 2.36
N GLU A 97 -6.59 21.68 3.21
CA GLU A 97 -7.02 22.09 4.55
C GLU A 97 -8.25 22.97 4.35
N ALA A 98 -9.41 22.52 4.86
CA ALA A 98 -10.59 23.36 4.92
C ALA A 98 -10.25 24.54 5.83
N ALA A 99 -9.91 25.67 5.20
CA ALA A 99 -9.63 26.95 5.85
C ALA A 99 -10.83 27.45 6.67
#